data_AF-A0AAN9B4W6-F1
#
_entry.id   AF-A0AAN9B4W6-F1
#
_cell.length_a   1.000
_cell.length_b   1.000
_cell.length_c   1.000
_cell.angle_alpha   90.00
_cell.angle_beta   90.00
_cell.angle_gamma   90.00
#
_symmetry.space_group_name_H-M   'P 1'
#
loop_
_entity.id
_entity.type
_entity.pdbx_description
1 polymer ?
#
loop_
_entity_poly.entity_id
_entity_poly.type
_entity_poly.pdbx_seq_one_letter_code
_entity_poly.pdbx_strand_id
1 'polypeptide(L)'
;MCACVCVCVPDVDECAENKGGCQDVCVNKWGTYKCRCEQRGLRLAKDNHSCEDVDECKRYKTKVCRHGVCSNTDGSFVCTCKAGFSTATDRSACIGNRETNM
;
A
#
# COMPACT_ATOMS: atom_id res chain seq x y z
N MET A 1 31.23 32.93 10.25
CA MET A 1 30.58 33.76 9.23
C MET A 1 29.93 32.83 8.22
N CYS A 2 28.60 32.87 8.08
CA CYS A 2 27.89 32.36 6.91
C CYS A 2 26.78 33.36 6.63
N ALA A 3 26.72 33.86 5.40
CA ALA A 3 25.94 35.04 5.03
C ALA A 3 24.43 34.76 5.09
N CYS A 4 23.72 35.72 5.67
CA CYS A 4 22.27 35.85 5.62
C CYS A 4 21.87 36.30 4.20
N VAL A 5 21.60 35.35 3.31
CA VAL A 5 20.92 35.64 2.05
C VAL A 5 19.53 35.01 2.15
N CYS A 6 18.54 35.83 2.51
CA CYS A 6 17.13 35.44 2.49
C CYS A 6 16.59 35.56 1.06
N VAL A 7 17.07 34.69 0.16
CA VAL A 7 16.43 34.49 -1.14
C VAL A 7 15.33 33.45 -0.91
N CYS A 8 14.07 33.88 -1.02
CA CYS A 8 12.95 32.96 -1.12
C CYS A 8 13.02 32.30 -2.49
N VAL A 9 13.75 31.19 -2.59
CA VAL A 9 13.68 30.35 -3.79
C VAL A 9 12.27 29.72 -3.78
N PRO A 10 11.44 29.96 -4.81
CA PRO A 10 10.16 29.29 -4.91
C PRO A 10 10.40 27.79 -5.06
N ASP A 11 9.55 27.00 -4.43
CA ASP A 11 9.58 25.56 -4.56
C ASP A 11 9.31 25.13 -6.00
N VAL A 12 10.07 24.16 -6.48
CA VAL A 12 9.86 23.57 -7.78
C VAL A 12 8.94 22.38 -7.58
N ASP A 13 7.76 22.40 -8.19
CA ASP A 13 6.85 21.27 -8.13
C ASP A 13 7.33 20.15 -9.05
N GLU A 14 8.08 19.19 -8.52
CA GLU A 14 8.56 18.05 -9.31
C GLU A 14 7.43 17.09 -9.69
N CYS A 15 6.25 17.19 -9.07
CA CYS A 15 5.08 16.39 -9.42
C CYS A 15 4.33 16.92 -10.64
N ALA A 16 4.56 18.19 -11.04
CA ALA A 16 3.94 18.80 -12.21
C ALA A 16 4.29 18.06 -13.51
N GLU A 17 5.49 17.49 -13.57
CA GLU A 17 6.00 16.77 -14.74
C GLU A 17 6.05 15.26 -14.47
N ASN A 18 5.37 14.46 -15.31
CA ASN A 18 5.36 12.99 -15.25
C ASN A 18 5.16 12.40 -13.83
N LYS A 19 4.36 13.07 -12.98
CA LYS A 19 4.16 12.70 -11.56
C LYS A 19 5.48 12.53 -10.80
N GLY A 20 6.51 13.31 -11.09
CA GLY A 20 7.84 13.14 -10.48
C GLY A 20 8.46 11.76 -10.72
N GLY A 21 8.02 11.02 -11.74
CA GLY A 21 8.43 9.64 -11.99
C GLY A 21 7.81 8.60 -11.05
N CYS A 22 6.84 8.97 -10.21
CA CYS A 22 6.16 8.05 -9.31
C CYS A 22 5.21 7.11 -10.06
N GLN A 23 5.17 5.83 -9.68
CA GLN A 23 4.24 4.85 -10.23
C GLN A 23 2.77 5.17 -9.91
N ASP A 24 2.50 5.62 -8.68
CA ASP A 24 1.12 5.86 -8.20
C ASP A 24 0.86 7.35 -7.93
N VAL A 25 1.18 7.83 -6.72
CA VAL A 25 0.95 9.22 -6.29
C VAL A 25 2.27 9.94 -6.01
N CYS A 26 2.39 11.17 -6.53
CA CYS A 26 3.46 12.09 -6.20
C CYS A 26 2.96 13.15 -5.22
N VAL A 27 3.74 13.43 -4.18
CA VAL A 27 3.46 14.44 -3.17
C VAL A 27 4.58 15.46 -3.17
N ASN A 28 4.29 16.64 -3.70
CA ASN A 28 5.22 17.76 -3.68
C ASN A 28 5.40 18.29 -2.25
N LYS A 29 6.62 18.60 -1.85
CA LYS A 29 6.97 19.20 -0.55
C LYS A 29 8.00 20.29 -0.76
N TRP A 30 8.07 21.21 0.20
CA TRP A 30 9.07 22.27 0.12
C TRP A 30 10.50 21.73 0.09
N GLY A 31 11.18 22.00 -1.03
CA GLY A 31 12.55 21.60 -1.33
C GLY A 31 12.72 20.16 -1.83
N THR A 32 11.64 19.37 -1.99
CA THR A 32 11.71 17.97 -2.45
C THR A 32 10.31 17.38 -2.70
N TYR A 33 10.21 16.28 -3.42
CA TYR A 33 8.98 15.49 -3.55
C TYR A 33 9.13 14.09 -2.96
N LYS A 34 8.00 13.40 -2.76
CA LYS A 34 7.98 11.98 -2.38
C LYS A 34 6.87 11.24 -3.10
N CYS A 35 7.18 10.03 -3.55
CA CYS A 35 6.16 9.11 -4.05
C CYS A 35 5.45 8.39 -2.90
N ARG A 36 4.18 8.04 -3.12
CA ARG A 36 3.34 7.27 -2.21
C ARG A 36 2.50 6.27 -3.00
N CYS A 37 2.33 5.08 -2.45
CA CYS A 37 1.38 4.08 -2.93
C CYS A 37 0.10 4.20 -2.10
N GLU A 38 -1.01 4.57 -2.71
CA GLU A 38 -2.33 4.65 -2.08
C GLU A 38 -3.12 3.35 -2.23
N GLN A 39 -2.77 2.55 -3.24
CA GLN A 39 -3.34 1.23 -3.42
C GLN A 39 -3.05 0.36 -2.19
N ARG A 40 -4.11 -0.25 -1.65
CA ARG A 40 -3.98 -1.25 -0.58
C ARG A 40 -3.14 -2.41 -1.08
N GLY A 41 -2.43 -3.07 -0.16
CA GLY A 41 -1.56 -4.20 -0.48
C GLY A 41 -0.25 -3.81 -1.17
N LEU A 42 -0.02 -2.54 -1.51
CA LEU A 42 1.26 -2.09 -2.08
C LEU A 42 2.08 -1.27 -1.08
N ARG A 43 3.40 -1.28 -1.26
CA ARG A 43 4.32 -0.39 -0.56
C ARG A 43 5.32 0.23 -1.51
N LEU A 44 5.89 1.36 -1.10
CA LEU A 44 6.96 2.01 -1.86
C LEU A 44 8.19 1.11 -1.92
N ALA A 45 8.69 0.89 -3.13
CA ALA A 45 9.88 0.11 -3.41
C ALA A 45 11.16 0.87 -3.02
N LYS A 46 12.30 0.18 -3.08
CA LYS A 46 13.61 0.73 -2.69
C LYS A 46 14.09 1.86 -3.59
N ASP A 47 13.55 1.95 -4.81
CA ASP A 47 13.83 3.05 -5.75
C ASP A 47 13.10 4.35 -5.37
N ASN A 48 12.22 4.33 -4.36
CA ASN A 48 11.34 5.42 -3.94
C ASN A 48 10.36 5.91 -5.02
N HIS A 49 10.14 5.15 -6.10
CA HIS A 49 9.26 5.54 -7.21
C HIS A 49 8.22 4.46 -7.52
N SER A 50 8.62 3.19 -7.48
CA SER A 50 7.74 2.06 -7.81
C SER A 50 6.94 1.61 -6.59
N CYS A 51 5.79 0.99 -6.85
CA CYS A 51 4.95 0.35 -5.85
C CYS A 51 5.07 -1.16 -6.02
N GLU A 52 5.57 -1.83 -5.00
CA GLU A 52 5.71 -3.28 -4.96
C GLU A 52 4.66 -3.91 -4.04
N ASP A 53 4.19 -5.09 -4.43
CA ASP A 53 3.23 -5.86 -3.68
C ASP A 53 3.77 -6.29 -2.31
N VAL A 54 2.93 -6.18 -1.30
CA VAL A 54 3.20 -6.61 0.06
C VAL A 54 2.63 -8.00 0.23
N ASP A 55 3.50 -9.01 0.24
CA ASP A 55 3.04 -10.38 0.49
C ASP A 55 2.52 -10.53 1.93
N GLU A 56 1.21 -10.33 2.14
CA GLU A 56 0.59 -10.40 3.46
C GLU A 56 0.64 -11.82 4.01
N CYS A 57 0.60 -12.82 3.12
CA CYS A 57 0.72 -14.23 3.49
C CYS A 57 2.06 -14.52 4.15
N LYS A 58 3.17 -13.95 3.66
CA LYS A 58 4.48 -14.05 4.32
C LYS A 58 4.57 -13.14 5.54
N ARG A 59 4.01 -11.92 5.47
CA ARG A 59 4.15 -10.89 6.51
C ARG A 59 3.42 -11.24 7.80
N TYR A 60 2.18 -11.74 7.71
CA TYR A 60 1.37 -12.07 8.88
C TYR A 60 1.03 -13.56 9.01
N LYS A 61 1.42 -14.40 8.03
CA LYS A 61 1.34 -15.87 8.10
C LYS A 61 -0.09 -16.33 8.46
N THR A 62 -0.21 -17.14 9.51
CA THR A 62 -1.47 -17.72 9.98
C THR A 62 -2.46 -16.70 10.55
N LYS A 63 -2.02 -15.45 10.79
CA LYS A 63 -2.91 -14.39 11.31
C LYS A 63 -3.77 -13.75 10.23
N VAL A 64 -3.40 -13.86 8.95
CA VAL A 64 -4.18 -13.35 7.82
C VAL A 64 -5.47 -14.16 7.65
N CYS A 65 -5.34 -15.44 7.36
CA CYS A 65 -6.47 -16.34 7.11
C CYS A 65 -6.61 -17.34 8.27
N ARG A 66 -7.18 -16.92 9.41
CA ARG A 66 -7.27 -17.77 10.63
C ARG A 66 -7.95 -19.14 10.39
N HIS A 67 -8.88 -19.23 9.43
CA HIS A 67 -9.61 -20.46 9.08
C HIS A 67 -9.45 -20.85 7.60
N GLY A 68 -8.33 -20.48 6.98
CA GLY A 68 -8.10 -20.72 5.56
C GLY A 68 -6.64 -20.81 5.18
N VAL A 69 -6.41 -20.92 3.88
CA VAL A 69 -5.09 -20.84 3.26
C VAL A 69 -4.97 -19.47 2.58
N CYS A 70 -3.86 -18.78 2.82
CA CYS A 70 -3.59 -17.49 2.20
C CYS A 70 -2.88 -17.69 0.86
N SER A 71 -3.39 -17.06 -0.20
CA SER A 71 -2.73 -16.98 -1.50
C SER A 71 -2.50 -15.51 -1.84
N ASN A 72 -1.23 -15.14 -2.04
CA ASN A 72 -0.87 -13.77 -2.40
C ASN A 72 -1.28 -13.46 -3.84
N THR A 73 -1.71 -12.23 -4.10
CA THR A 73 -2.06 -11.71 -5.43
C THR A 73 -1.45 -10.33 -5.60
N ASP A 74 -1.32 -9.81 -6.83
CA ASP A 74 -0.75 -8.48 -7.01
C ASP A 74 -1.72 -7.40 -6.47
N GLY A 75 -1.29 -6.63 -5.47
CA GLY A 75 -2.08 -5.60 -4.80
C GLY A 75 -3.06 -6.11 -3.75
N SER A 76 -3.08 -7.42 -3.44
CA SER A 76 -4.00 -7.99 -2.45
C SER A 76 -3.66 -9.44 -2.09
N PHE A 77 -4.51 -10.09 -1.32
CA PHE A 77 -4.43 -11.52 -1.08
C PHE A 77 -5.82 -12.14 -1.02
N VAL A 78 -5.90 -13.43 -1.27
CA VAL A 78 -7.14 -14.20 -1.21
C VAL A 78 -7.02 -15.28 -0.16
N CYS A 79 -7.99 -15.34 0.75
CA CYS A 79 -8.15 -16.44 1.69
C CYS A 79 -9.05 -17.54 1.10
N THR A 80 -8.51 -18.74 0.92
CA THR A 80 -9.31 -19.94 0.63
C THR A 80 -9.75 -20.59 1.94
N CYS A 81 -11.03 -20.50 2.26
CA CYS A 81 -11.57 -20.96 3.55
C CYS A 81 -11.77 -22.48 3.60
N LYS A 82 -11.57 -23.04 4.79
CA LYS A 82 -11.88 -24.45 5.08
C LYS A 82 -13.39 -24.69 5.09
N ALA A 83 -13.80 -25.94 4.92
CA ALA A 83 -15.20 -26.34 4.98
C ALA A 83 -15.89 -25.83 6.27
N GLY A 84 -17.07 -25.23 6.13
CA GLY A 84 -17.81 -24.62 7.24
C GLY A 84 -17.54 -23.13 7.48
N PHE A 85 -16.62 -22.52 6.72
CA PHE A 85 -16.34 -21.08 6.73
C PHE A 85 -16.59 -20.47 5.35
N SER A 86 -17.04 -19.23 5.34
CA SER A 86 -17.28 -18.45 4.12
C SER A 86 -16.23 -17.36 3.97
N THR A 87 -15.88 -17.00 2.74
CA THR A 87 -15.02 -15.86 2.46
C THR A 87 -15.77 -14.55 2.73
N ALA A 88 -15.13 -13.61 3.42
CA ALA A 88 -15.65 -12.24 3.54
C ALA A 88 -15.83 -11.58 2.16
N THR A 89 -16.60 -10.49 2.09
CA THR A 89 -16.91 -9.78 0.83
C THR A 89 -15.66 -9.34 0.08
N ASP A 90 -14.63 -8.93 0.82
CA ASP A 90 -13.32 -8.51 0.30
C ASP A 90 -12.34 -9.68 0.08
N ARG A 91 -12.75 -10.92 0.37
CA ARG A 91 -11.96 -12.16 0.25
C ARG A 91 -10.70 -12.20 1.12
N SER A 92 -10.56 -11.24 2.03
CA SER A 92 -9.40 -11.06 2.92
C SER A 92 -9.50 -11.89 4.21
N ALA A 93 -10.63 -12.53 4.47
CA ALA A 93 -10.87 -13.26 5.71
C ALA A 93 -11.84 -14.42 5.53
N CYS A 94 -11.78 -15.37 6.47
CA CYS A 94 -12.71 -16.49 6.59
C CYS A 94 -13.62 -16.29 7.80
N ILE A 95 -14.89 -16.01 7.53
CA ILE A 95 -15.93 -15.80 8.54
C ILE A 95 -16.72 -17.09 8.76
N GLY A 96 -17.08 -17.36 10.02
CA GLY A 96 -17.91 -18.51 10.34
C GLY A 96 -19.36 -18.26 9.91
N ASN A 97 -20.08 -19.31 9.51
CA ASN A 97 -21.50 -19.25 9.13
C ASN A 97 -22.46 -18.95 10.31
N ARG A 98 -22.01 -18.25 11.36
CA ARG A 98 -22.81 -17.77 12.49
C ARG A 98 -22.88 -16.24 12.59
N GLU A 99 -22.29 -15.50 11.64
CA GLU A 99 -22.25 -14.04 11.65
C GLU A 99 -22.97 -13.40 10.45
N THR A 100 -24.14 -13.92 10.08
CA THR A 100 -25.09 -13.24 9.18
C THR A 100 -26.35 -12.82 9.94
N ASN A 101 -26.19 -12.18 11.10
CA ASN A 101 -27.30 -11.50 11.76
C ASN A 101 -26.85 -10.14 12.29
N MET A 102 -26.87 -9.15 11.39
CA MET A 102 -27.20 -7.78 11.74
C MET A 102 -27.97 -7.16 10.59
#